data_AF-A0A854D5G4-F1
#
_entry.id   AF-A0A854D5G4-F1
#
_cell.length_a   1.000
_cell.length_b   1.000
_cell.length_c   1.000
_cell.angle_alpha   90.00
_cell.angle_beta   90.00
_cell.angle_gamma   90.00
#
_symmetry.space_group_name_H-M   'P 1'
#
loop_
_entity.id
_entity.type
_entity.pdbx_description
1 polymer ?
#
loop_
_entity_poly.entity_id
_entity_poly.type
_entity_poly.pdbx_seq_one_letter_code
_entity_poly.pdbx_strand_id
1 'polypeptide(L)'
;MEICNLLPAGEFEEHAGAQVERFELSHAPHDTYPSLLCTIDYDRAVQSDFDFLSVRYGKASHDGSSSLEQEVSQSSGNSKVRSFSVQELEGEGVSYYEDQGAYAALWEFPDGRGLGVLLSIRSTVSRDSVEDPREFLEWFVGRVALRVSELAASPVQGSTSYPT
;
A
#
# COMPACT_ATOMS: atom_id res chain seq x y z
N MET A 1 -3.73 -15.12 11.86
CA MET A 1 -4.73 -14.27 11.19
C MET A 1 -4.00 -13.37 10.22
N GLU A 2 -4.63 -13.02 9.11
CA GLU A 2 -4.02 -12.24 8.03
C GLU A 2 -4.72 -10.90 7.90
N ILE A 3 -3.95 -9.83 7.68
CA ILE A 3 -4.49 -8.50 7.42
C ILE A 3 -5.01 -8.49 5.99
N CYS A 4 -6.31 -8.23 5.80
CA CYS A 4 -6.97 -8.21 4.50
C CYS A 4 -6.69 -9.45 3.62
N ASN A 5 -6.41 -10.63 4.20
CA ASN A 5 -5.97 -11.84 3.48
C ASN A 5 -4.69 -11.67 2.62
N LEU A 6 -3.85 -10.66 2.92
CA LEU A 6 -2.61 -10.36 2.17
C LEU A 6 -1.34 -10.93 2.83
N LEU A 7 -1.24 -10.82 4.15
CA LEU A 7 -0.09 -11.29 4.95
C LEU A 7 -0.45 -11.50 6.44
N PRO A 8 0.33 -12.27 7.21
CA PRO A 8 0.12 -12.47 8.64
C PRO A 8 0.19 -11.17 9.46
N ALA A 9 -0.74 -10.97 10.39
CA ALA A 9 -0.83 -9.75 11.19
C ALA A 9 0.43 -9.45 12.03
N GLY A 10 0.96 -10.44 12.76
CA GLY A 10 2.17 -10.21 13.56
C GLY A 10 3.41 -9.87 12.73
N GLU A 11 3.50 -10.36 11.49
CA GLU A 11 4.58 -10.02 10.56
C GLU A 11 4.43 -8.58 10.02
N PHE A 12 3.21 -8.14 9.77
CA PHE A 12 2.92 -6.74 9.42
C PHE A 12 3.26 -5.79 10.58
N GLU A 13 2.80 -6.09 11.80
CA GLU A 13 3.01 -5.25 12.98
C GLU A 13 4.49 -5.17 13.39
N GLU A 14 5.24 -6.27 13.25
CA GLU A 14 6.69 -6.31 13.48
C GLU A 14 7.46 -5.37 12.54
N HIS A 15 7.10 -5.33 11.25
CA HIS A 15 7.75 -4.46 10.27
C HIS A 15 7.21 -3.02 10.28
N ALA A 16 5.95 -2.80 10.67
CA ALA A 16 5.33 -1.49 10.77
C ALA A 16 5.69 -0.74 12.07
N GLY A 17 6.22 -1.44 13.08
CA GLY A 17 6.49 -0.89 14.42
C GLY A 17 5.23 -0.48 15.19
N ALA A 18 4.04 -0.86 14.72
CA ALA A 18 2.75 -0.36 15.18
C ALA A 18 1.69 -1.48 15.22
N GLN A 19 0.78 -1.40 16.18
CA GLN A 19 -0.36 -2.31 16.31
C GLN A 19 -1.52 -1.88 15.40
N VAL A 20 -2.25 -2.86 14.87
CA VAL A 20 -3.47 -2.64 14.06
C VAL A 20 -4.68 -2.55 14.98
N GLU A 21 -5.45 -1.45 14.89
CA GLU A 21 -6.75 -1.33 15.55
C GLU A 21 -7.80 -2.17 14.80
N ARG A 22 -7.82 -2.00 13.47
CA ARG A 22 -8.76 -2.66 12.58
C ARG A 22 -8.29 -2.61 11.13
N PHE A 23 -8.87 -3.47 10.31
CA PHE A 23 -8.78 -3.36 8.85
C PHE A 23 -10.15 -3.56 8.22
N GLU A 24 -10.31 -3.10 6.99
CA GLU A 24 -11.50 -3.31 6.15
C GLU A 24 -11.03 -3.73 4.75
N LEU A 25 -11.50 -4.89 4.27
CA LEU A 25 -11.23 -5.38 2.91
C LEU A 25 -12.48 -5.26 2.03
N SER A 26 -12.28 -4.76 0.82
CA SER A 26 -13.24 -4.80 -0.29
C SER A 26 -12.53 -5.21 -1.58
N HIS A 27 -13.19 -5.99 -2.43
CA HIS A 27 -12.67 -6.39 -3.73
C HIS A 27 -13.81 -6.62 -4.73
N ALA A 28 -13.54 -6.33 -6.00
CA ALA A 28 -14.46 -6.49 -7.10
C ALA A 28 -13.84 -7.44 -8.15
N PRO A 29 -14.18 -8.74 -8.12
CA PRO A 29 -13.74 -9.68 -9.15
C PRO A 29 -14.46 -9.36 -10.46
N HIS A 30 -13.74 -8.67 -11.36
CA HIS A 30 -14.15 -8.40 -12.73
C HIS A 30 -13.33 -9.25 -13.70
N ASP A 31 -13.98 -9.81 -14.72
CA ASP A 31 -13.37 -10.76 -15.68
C ASP A 31 -12.12 -10.23 -16.40
N THR A 32 -11.97 -8.90 -16.53
CA THR A 32 -10.85 -8.25 -17.24
C THR A 32 -9.89 -7.49 -16.33
N TYR A 33 -10.40 -6.87 -15.25
CA TYR A 33 -9.65 -5.97 -14.37
C TYR A 33 -10.17 -6.09 -12.92
N PRO A 34 -9.85 -7.18 -12.22
CA PRO A 34 -10.23 -7.33 -10.81
C PRO A 34 -9.56 -6.23 -9.98
N SER A 35 -10.28 -5.67 -9.02
CA SER A 35 -9.77 -4.61 -8.14
C SER A 35 -9.92 -4.95 -6.66
N LEU A 36 -9.09 -4.32 -5.84
CA LEU A 36 -9.05 -4.50 -4.39
C LEU A 36 -8.73 -3.17 -3.70
N LEU A 37 -9.44 -2.90 -2.60
CA LEU A 37 -9.12 -1.87 -1.63
C LEU A 37 -9.11 -2.48 -0.23
N CYS A 38 -7.96 -2.40 0.43
CA CYS A 38 -7.78 -2.70 1.85
C CYS A 38 -7.39 -1.41 2.58
N THR A 39 -8.00 -1.13 3.72
CA THR A 39 -7.57 -0.07 4.65
C THR A 39 -7.22 -0.71 5.98
N ILE A 40 -6.12 -0.26 6.60
CA ILE A 40 -5.58 -0.73 7.87
C ILE A 40 -5.44 0.51 8.77
N ASP A 41 -6.21 0.60 9.84
CA ASP A 41 -6.11 1.68 10.83
C ASP A 41 -5.16 1.25 11.96
N TYR A 42 -4.22 2.11 12.34
CA TYR A 42 -3.28 1.84 13.43
C TYR A 42 -3.82 2.30 14.77
N ASP A 43 -3.59 1.52 15.83
CA ASP A 43 -4.05 1.84 17.19
C ASP A 43 -3.59 3.24 17.63
N ARG A 44 -4.56 4.09 17.96
CA ARG A 44 -4.36 5.48 18.41
C ARG A 44 -4.00 5.60 19.88
N ALA A 45 -4.20 4.56 20.70
CA ALA A 45 -3.68 4.48 22.06
C ALA A 45 -2.18 4.11 22.08
N VAL A 46 -1.68 3.44 21.03
CA VAL A 46 -0.25 3.20 20.80
C VAL A 46 0.38 4.41 20.10
N GLN A 47 1.64 4.70 20.45
CA GLN A 47 2.46 5.74 19.79
C GLN A 47 2.96 5.23 18.43
N SER A 48 2.07 5.26 17.44
CA SER A 48 2.43 5.25 16.01
C SER A 48 2.39 6.68 15.48
N ASP A 49 3.29 7.02 14.56
CA ASP A 49 3.26 8.28 13.80
C ASP A 49 2.24 8.25 12.65
N PHE A 50 1.61 7.10 12.38
CA PHE A 50 0.74 6.86 11.23
C PHE A 50 -0.74 6.69 11.63
N ASP A 51 -1.64 7.26 10.84
CA ASP A 51 -3.09 7.17 11.04
C ASP A 51 -3.63 5.86 10.44
N PHE A 52 -3.35 5.62 9.15
CA PHE A 52 -3.77 4.42 8.43
C PHE A 52 -2.79 4.09 7.29
N LEU A 53 -2.82 2.84 6.84
CA LEU A 53 -2.25 2.38 5.57
C LEU A 53 -3.38 1.90 4.66
N SER A 54 -3.36 2.31 3.39
CA SER A 54 -4.33 1.88 2.38
C SER A 54 -3.62 1.20 1.20
N VAL A 55 -4.19 0.08 0.75
CA VAL A 55 -3.71 -0.74 -0.36
C VAL A 55 -4.76 -0.73 -1.46
N ARG A 56 -4.39 -0.32 -2.67
CA ARG A 56 -5.24 -0.32 -3.86
C ARG A 56 -4.61 -1.18 -4.93
N TYR A 57 -5.41 -1.98 -5.60
CA TYR A 57 -5.01 -2.74 -6.78
C TYR A 57 -6.09 -2.71 -7.83
N GLY A 58 -5.68 -2.59 -9.10
CA GLY A 58 -6.60 -2.52 -10.23
C GLY A 58 -5.89 -2.12 -11.51
N LYS A 59 -6.62 -1.50 -12.44
CA LYS A 59 -6.04 -0.95 -13.67
C LYS A 59 -5.39 0.40 -13.38
N ALA A 60 -4.07 0.51 -13.60
CA ALA A 60 -3.30 1.71 -13.25
C ALA A 60 -3.90 3.00 -13.84
N SER A 61 -4.42 2.95 -15.07
CA SER A 61 -4.93 4.11 -15.81
C SER A 61 -6.36 4.56 -15.47
N HIS A 62 -7.00 4.08 -14.39
CA HIS A 62 -8.44 4.31 -14.17
C HIS A 62 -8.81 4.94 -12.80
N ASP A 63 -8.04 4.70 -11.74
CA ASP A 63 -8.40 5.14 -10.37
C ASP A 63 -7.69 6.44 -9.93
N GLY A 64 -7.22 7.24 -10.89
CA GLY A 64 -6.55 8.53 -10.61
C GLY A 64 -5.09 8.40 -10.17
N SER A 65 -4.56 7.18 -10.03
CA SER A 65 -3.12 6.94 -10.06
C SER A 65 -2.55 7.57 -11.33
N SER A 66 -1.49 8.36 -11.17
CA SER A 66 -0.64 8.69 -12.30
C SER A 66 0.08 7.40 -12.74
N SER A 67 0.47 7.29 -14.02
CA SER A 67 1.33 6.14 -14.41
C SER A 67 2.69 6.28 -13.76
N LEU A 68 3.42 5.16 -13.59
CA LEU A 68 4.74 5.17 -12.96
C LEU A 68 5.70 6.12 -13.70
N GLU A 69 5.66 6.11 -15.04
CA GLU A 69 6.34 7.07 -15.91
C GLU A 69 5.97 8.53 -15.61
N GLN A 70 4.68 8.82 -15.38
CA GLN A 70 4.15 10.16 -15.19
C GLN A 70 4.43 10.69 -13.77
N GLU A 71 4.56 9.81 -12.76
CA GLU A 71 5.01 10.19 -11.41
C GLU A 71 6.52 10.46 -11.40
N VAL A 72 7.31 9.57 -11.99
CA VAL A 72 8.75 9.78 -12.20
C VAL A 72 8.99 11.09 -12.97
N SER A 73 8.22 11.36 -14.03
CA SER A 73 8.31 12.60 -14.80
C SER A 73 7.88 13.85 -14.03
N GLN A 74 6.81 13.79 -13.21
CA GLN A 74 6.44 14.91 -12.33
C GLN A 74 7.45 15.14 -11.21
N SER A 75 8.15 14.09 -10.79
CA SER A 75 9.20 14.16 -9.77
C SER A 75 10.56 14.67 -10.29
N SER A 76 10.78 14.75 -11.61
CA SER A 76 12.10 14.97 -12.20
C SER A 76 12.63 16.39 -11.91
N GLY A 77 13.28 16.52 -10.75
CA GLY A 77 13.65 17.79 -10.11
C GLY A 77 13.71 17.72 -8.57
N ASN A 78 13.15 16.67 -7.96
CA ASN A 78 13.17 16.40 -6.53
C ASN A 78 13.79 15.03 -6.22
N SER A 79 14.70 14.96 -5.23
CA SER A 79 15.22 13.68 -4.69
C SER A 79 14.20 12.92 -3.80
N LYS A 80 12.91 13.02 -4.11
CA LYS A 80 11.80 12.44 -3.32
C LYS A 80 11.43 11.02 -3.76
N VAL A 81 11.65 10.65 -5.03
CA VAL A 81 11.34 9.32 -5.57
C VAL A 81 12.57 8.41 -5.46
N ARG A 82 12.33 7.15 -5.06
CA ARG A 82 13.29 6.03 -5.07
C ARG A 82 12.69 4.89 -5.89
N SER A 83 13.38 4.45 -6.93
CA SER A 83 13.01 3.21 -7.63
C SER A 83 13.41 1.99 -6.81
N PHE A 84 12.59 0.94 -6.85
CA PHE A 84 12.87 -0.35 -6.20
C PHE A 84 12.43 -1.52 -7.09
N SER A 85 12.92 -2.72 -6.75
CA SER A 85 12.57 -3.97 -7.43
C SER A 85 12.24 -5.05 -6.40
N VAL A 86 11.25 -5.88 -6.71
CA VAL A 86 10.84 -7.02 -5.89
C VAL A 86 11.52 -8.27 -6.46
N GLN A 87 12.16 -9.08 -5.60
CA GLN A 87 12.79 -10.33 -6.03
C GLN A 87 11.73 -11.30 -6.57
N GLU A 88 12.05 -12.00 -7.66
CA GLU A 88 11.20 -13.02 -8.30
C GLU A 88 9.85 -12.51 -8.86
N LEU A 89 9.67 -11.19 -8.99
CA LEU A 89 8.48 -10.57 -9.60
C LEU A 89 8.85 -9.62 -10.73
N GLU A 90 8.22 -9.78 -11.90
CA GLU A 90 8.33 -8.83 -13.00
C GLU A 90 7.45 -7.59 -12.75
N GLY A 91 7.98 -6.41 -13.05
CA GLY A 91 7.36 -5.11 -12.82
C GLY A 91 8.37 -4.05 -12.39
N GLU A 92 7.90 -2.82 -12.15
CA GLU A 92 8.72 -1.70 -11.70
C GLU A 92 8.09 -1.01 -10.49
N GLY A 93 8.90 -0.66 -9.49
CA GLY A 93 8.44 -0.04 -8.24
C GLY A 93 9.02 1.37 -8.01
N VAL A 94 8.22 2.28 -7.45
CA VAL A 94 8.65 3.60 -6.99
C VAL A 94 8.09 3.94 -5.61
N SER A 95 8.94 4.41 -4.69
CA SER A 95 8.56 4.86 -3.34
C SER A 95 8.88 6.36 -3.16
N TYR A 96 7.93 7.12 -2.61
CA TYR A 96 8.03 8.58 -2.50
C TYR A 96 7.24 9.16 -1.32
N TYR A 97 7.42 10.45 -1.09
CA TYR A 97 6.64 11.24 -0.13
C TYR A 97 5.69 12.17 -0.89
N GLU A 98 4.40 12.09 -0.56
CA GLU A 98 3.35 12.99 -1.04
C GLU A 98 3.31 14.26 -0.20
N ASP A 99 3.31 15.42 -0.87
CA ASP A 99 3.27 16.73 -0.22
C ASP A 99 1.97 17.02 0.58
N GLN A 100 1.02 16.07 0.60
CA GLN A 100 -0.19 16.10 1.44
C GLN A 100 -0.01 15.42 2.82
N GLY A 101 1.16 14.86 3.14
CA GLY A 101 1.42 14.24 4.46
C GLY A 101 1.36 12.71 4.47
N ALA A 102 1.67 12.06 3.35
CA ALA A 102 1.69 10.60 3.24
C ALA A 102 3.00 10.11 2.60
N TYR A 103 3.37 8.86 2.88
CA TYR A 103 4.36 8.13 2.10
C TYR A 103 3.64 7.13 1.21
N ALA A 104 4.10 6.99 -0.03
CA ALA A 104 3.50 6.14 -1.03
C ALA A 104 4.54 5.19 -1.64
N ALA A 105 4.08 4.01 -2.07
CA ALA A 105 4.84 3.11 -2.91
C ALA A 105 3.91 2.48 -3.96
N LEU A 106 4.24 2.67 -5.25
CA LEU A 106 3.56 2.05 -6.37
C LEU A 106 4.38 0.89 -6.95
N TRP A 107 3.69 -0.07 -7.53
CA TRP A 107 4.23 -1.16 -8.34
C TRP A 107 3.40 -1.34 -9.61
N GLU A 108 4.02 -1.24 -10.78
CA GLU A 108 3.38 -1.47 -12.07
C GLU A 108 3.72 -2.88 -12.59
N PHE A 109 2.69 -3.69 -12.86
CA PHE A 109 2.83 -5.04 -13.40
C PHE A 109 2.90 -5.01 -14.94
N PRO A 110 3.61 -5.95 -15.62
CA PRO A 110 3.79 -5.96 -17.08
C PRO A 110 2.52 -5.95 -17.96
N ASP A 111 1.35 -6.19 -17.36
CA ASP A 111 0.02 -6.14 -18.00
C ASP A 111 -0.71 -4.78 -17.86
N GLY A 112 -0.08 -3.77 -17.25
CA GLY A 112 -0.68 -2.45 -17.01
C GLY A 112 -1.69 -2.40 -15.85
N ARG A 113 -1.61 -3.37 -14.93
CA ARG A 113 -2.26 -3.29 -13.61
C ARG A 113 -1.27 -2.64 -12.63
N GLY A 114 -1.82 -1.92 -11.65
CA GLY A 114 -1.05 -1.23 -10.62
C GLY A 114 -1.43 -1.71 -9.23
N LEU A 115 -0.44 -1.81 -8.34
CA LEU A 115 -0.60 -1.89 -6.89
C LEU A 115 -0.07 -0.60 -6.29
N GLY A 116 -0.89 0.12 -5.52
CA GLY A 116 -0.49 1.30 -4.78
C GLY A 116 -0.71 1.13 -3.29
N VAL A 117 0.31 1.49 -2.50
CA VAL A 117 0.26 1.53 -1.04
C VAL A 117 0.49 2.98 -0.60
N LEU A 118 -0.41 3.51 0.24
CA LEU A 118 -0.32 4.85 0.81
C LEU A 118 -0.45 4.78 2.33
N LEU A 119 0.54 5.32 3.02
CA LEU A 119 0.68 5.38 4.48
C LEU A 119 0.55 6.83 4.95
N SER A 120 -0.55 7.14 5.64
CA SER A 120 -0.88 8.49 6.10
C SER A 120 -0.16 8.80 7.42
N ILE A 121 0.60 9.89 7.48
CA ILE A 121 1.12 10.42 8.75
C ILE A 121 -0.06 10.97 9.56
N ARG A 122 -0.03 10.85 10.89
CA ARG A 122 -1.04 11.46 11.77
C ARG A 122 -1.00 12.97 11.63
N SER A 123 -2.16 13.60 11.44
CA SER A 123 -2.27 15.06 11.28
C SER A 123 -1.73 15.92 12.44
N THR A 124 -1.43 15.31 13.58
CA THR A 124 -0.81 15.92 14.78
C THR A 124 0.71 15.76 14.85
N VAL A 125 1.33 14.98 13.95
CA VAL A 125 2.76 14.67 13.93
C VAL A 125 3.45 15.52 12.86
N SER A 126 4.66 16.02 13.17
CA SER A 126 5.46 16.74 12.18
C SER A 126 6.12 15.74 11.24
N ARG A 127 5.99 15.94 9.92
CA ARG A 127 6.71 15.15 8.92
C ARG A 127 8.22 15.09 9.16
N ASP A 128 8.82 16.16 9.71
CA ASP A 128 10.26 16.21 9.99
C ASP A 128 10.67 15.47 11.28
N SER A 129 9.73 14.87 12.02
CA SER A 129 10.00 13.96 13.14
C SER A 129 9.72 12.48 12.84
N VAL A 130 9.17 12.16 11.67
CA VAL A 130 8.86 10.78 11.25
C VAL A 130 10.08 10.14 10.59
N GLU A 131 10.43 8.93 11.00
CA GLU A 131 11.47 8.12 10.33
C GLU A 131 10.96 7.63 8.96
N ASP A 132 11.80 7.67 7.92
CA ASP A 132 11.41 7.45 6.52
C ASP A 132 10.92 6.00 6.29
N PRO A 133 9.60 5.75 6.17
CA PRO A 133 9.04 4.41 6.22
C PRO A 133 9.12 3.69 4.86
N ARG A 134 9.81 4.27 3.87
CA ARG A 134 9.83 3.73 2.50
C ARG A 134 10.41 2.32 2.42
N GLU A 135 11.36 1.94 3.29
CA GLU A 135 11.87 0.55 3.32
C GLU A 135 10.77 -0.45 3.76
N PHE A 136 9.93 -0.07 4.71
CA PHE A 136 8.73 -0.83 5.11
C PHE A 136 7.72 -0.90 3.97
N LEU A 137 7.47 0.21 3.25
CA LEU A 137 6.55 0.22 2.10
C LEU A 137 7.05 -0.64 0.93
N GLU A 138 8.35 -0.57 0.62
CA GLU A 138 9.00 -1.36 -0.43
C GLU A 138 8.93 -2.87 -0.10
N TRP A 139 9.22 -3.26 1.15
CA TRP A 139 9.02 -4.61 1.66
C TRP A 139 7.55 -5.05 1.56
N PHE A 140 6.63 -4.21 2.03
CA PHE A 140 5.21 -4.54 2.11
C PHE A 140 4.59 -4.69 0.72
N VAL A 141 4.92 -3.81 -0.23
CA VAL A 141 4.58 -3.96 -1.65
C VAL A 141 5.11 -5.29 -2.18
N GLY A 142 6.36 -5.64 -1.92
CA GLY A 142 6.93 -6.93 -2.33
C GLY A 142 6.19 -8.15 -1.79
N ARG A 143 5.63 -8.06 -0.58
CA ARG A 143 4.79 -9.13 0.01
C ARG A 143 3.38 -9.17 -0.54
N VAL A 144 2.75 -8.02 -0.75
CA VAL A 144 1.39 -7.87 -1.27
C VAL A 144 1.29 -8.24 -2.75
N ALA A 145 2.26 -7.82 -3.56
CA ALA A 145 2.24 -7.97 -5.02
C ALA A 145 2.19 -9.44 -5.47
N LEU A 146 2.79 -10.35 -4.70
CA LEU A 146 2.78 -11.80 -4.90
C LEU A 146 1.40 -12.46 -4.70
N ARG A 147 0.42 -11.74 -4.11
CA ARG A 147 -0.92 -12.27 -3.75
C ARG A 147 -2.09 -11.45 -4.28
N VAL A 148 -1.91 -10.15 -4.49
CA VAL A 148 -3.02 -9.23 -4.69
C VAL A 148 -3.85 -9.54 -5.95
N SER A 149 -3.25 -10.05 -7.03
CA SER A 149 -3.99 -10.47 -8.22
C SER A 149 -4.86 -11.72 -7.99
N GLU A 150 -4.42 -12.68 -7.17
CA GLU A 150 -5.21 -13.87 -6.83
C GLU A 150 -6.40 -13.47 -5.94
N LEU A 151 -6.14 -12.61 -4.95
CA LEU A 151 -7.13 -12.16 -3.99
C LEU A 151 -8.19 -11.25 -4.62
N ALA A 152 -7.80 -10.28 -5.46
CA ALA A 152 -8.73 -9.38 -6.13
C ALA A 152 -9.69 -10.15 -7.08
N ALA A 153 -9.21 -11.23 -7.70
CA ALA A 153 -10.00 -12.10 -8.56
C ALA A 153 -10.85 -13.14 -7.79
N SER A 154 -10.68 -13.25 -6.46
CA SER A 154 -11.41 -14.22 -5.65
C SER A 154 -12.90 -13.82 -5.45
N PRO A 155 -13.81 -14.77 -5.20
CA PRO A 155 -15.23 -14.48 -4.96
C PRO A 155 -15.41 -13.52 -3.77
N VAL A 156 -16.26 -12.49 -3.95
CA VAL A 156 -16.48 -11.42 -2.96
C VAL A 156 -16.74 -11.99 -1.57
N GLN A 157 -15.82 -11.71 -0.64
CA GLN A 157 -15.99 -12.03 0.77
C GLN A 157 -16.82 -10.94 1.45
N GLY A 158 -17.55 -11.30 2.51
CA GLY A 158 -18.16 -10.29 3.38
C GLY A 158 -17.06 -9.45 4.05
N SER A 159 -17.33 -8.16 4.31
CA SER A 159 -16.33 -7.28 4.93
C SER A 159 -15.77 -7.90 6.23
N THR A 160 -14.47 -8.16 6.22
CA THR A 160 -13.74 -8.71 7.36
C THR A 160 -13.13 -7.56 8.15
N SER A 161 -13.48 -7.47 9.43
CA SER A 161 -12.90 -6.54 10.39
C SER A 161 -12.22 -7.28 11.55
N TYR A 162 -11.22 -6.64 12.13
CA TYR A 162 -10.52 -7.12 13.32
C TYR A 162 -11.45 -7.06 14.56
N PRO A 163 -11.37 -8.03 15.50
CA PRO A 163 -12.10 -7.95 16.76
C PRO A 163 -11.41 -7.01 17.76
N THR A 164 -12.16 -6.01 18.23
CA THR A 164 -11.83 -5.12 19.37
C THR A 164 -11.85 -5.86 20.71
#